data_AF-A0A1I5KAS2-F1
#
_entry.id   AF-A0A1I5KAS2-F1
#
_cell.length_a   1.000
_cell.length_b   1.000
_cell.length_c   1.000
_cell.angle_alpha   90.00
_cell.angle_beta   90.00
_cell.angle_gamma   90.00
#
_symmetry.space_group_name_H-M   'P 1'
#
loop_
_entity.id
_entity.type
_entity.pdbx_description
1 polymer ?
#
loop_
_entity_poly.entity_id
_entity_poly.type
_entity_poly.pdbx_seq_one_letter_code
_entity_poly.pdbx_strand_id
1 'polypeptide(L)' 'MDEMQNRLSNTPEMMLLRKQKVECPFEALKQRMGATHFLARELNKVSAKINLNILDYNLKRVMKALVTCGLIKSPSA' A
#
# COMPACT_ATOMS: atom_id res chain seq x y z
N MET A 1 16.84 9.31 -15.64
CA MET A 1 17.36 8.86 -14.33
C MET A 1 17.77 10.04 -13.46
N ASP A 2 18.37 11.07 -14.05
CA ASP A 2 18.93 12.22 -13.32
C ASP A 2 17.88 13.05 -12.58
N GLU A 3 16.68 13.24 -13.14
CA GLU A 3 15.66 14.08 -12.52
C GLU A 3 15.08 13.48 -11.22
N MET A 4 14.88 12.16 -11.18
CA MET A 4 14.48 11.47 -9.96
C MET A 4 15.59 11.54 -8.90
N GLN A 5 16.84 11.36 -9.33
CA GLN A 5 17.99 11.44 -8.44
C GLN A 5 18.13 12.85 -7.86
N ASN A 6 17.97 13.88 -8.69
CA ASN A 6 18.06 15.28 -8.28
C ASN A 6 16.97 15.64 -7.25
N ARG A 7 15.73 15.15 -7.44
CA ARG A 7 14.64 15.31 -6.46
C ARG A 7 14.92 14.63 -5.13
N LEU A 8 15.59 13.48 -5.14
CA LEU A 8 15.97 12.77 -3.91
C LEU A 8 17.14 13.45 -3.21
N SER A 9 18.12 13.96 -3.96
CA SER A 9 19.25 14.74 -3.41
C SER A 9 18.78 16.04 -2.76
N ASN A 10 17.78 16.71 -3.34
CA ASN A 10 17.20 17.95 -2.81
C ASN A 10 16.24 17.74 -1.62
N THR A 11 15.90 16.49 -1.29
CA THR A 11 14.97 16.18 -0.19
C THR A 11 15.36 14.84 0.45
N PRO A 12 16.44 14.80 1.24
CA PRO A 12 17.00 13.55 1.77
C PRO A 12 16.02 12.77 2.67
N GLU A 13 15.08 13.44 3.35
CA GLU A 13 14.05 12.78 4.14
C GLU A 13 13.00 12.00 3.32
N MET A 14 12.90 12.22 2.00
CA MET A 14 11.89 11.58 1.15
C MET A 14 11.99 10.06 1.15
N MET A 15 13.20 9.50 1.20
CA MET A 15 13.39 8.04 1.28
C MET A 15 12.87 7.48 2.61
N LEU A 16 13.13 8.17 3.72
CA LEU A 16 12.66 7.78 5.05
C LEU A 16 11.13 7.86 5.14
N LEU A 17 10.56 8.96 4.66
CA LEU A 17 9.11 9.16 4.66
C LEU A 17 8.39 8.12 3.80
N ARG A 18 8.98 7.76 2.64
CA ARG A 18 8.46 6.67 1.80
C ARG A 18 8.49 5.33 2.53
N LYS A 19 9.61 5.01 3.19
CA LYS A 19 9.76 3.79 3.97
C LYS A 19 8.68 3.70 5.06
N GLN A 20 8.55 4.73 5.90
CA GLN A 20 7.53 4.80 6.95
C GLN A 20 6.10 4.69 6.41
N LYS A 21 5.80 5.36 5.28
CA LYS A 21 4.47 5.30 4.64
C LYS A 21 4.14 3.95 4.02
N VAL A 22 5.14 3.17 3.59
CA VAL A 22 4.95 1.88 2.92
C VAL A 22 5.04 0.70 3.89
N GLU A 23 5.76 0.84 5.01
CA GLU A 23 5.86 -0.17 6.06
C GLU A 23 4.48 -0.54 6.63
N CYS A 24 3.66 0.44 7.02
CA CYS A 24 2.32 0.18 7.56
C CYS A 24 1.41 -0.62 6.58
N PRO A 25 1.32 -0.26 5.27
CA PRO A 25 0.67 -1.09 4.25
C PRO A 25 1.20 -2.52 4.16
N PHE A 26 2.52 -2.71 4.19
CA PHE A 26 3.14 -4.02 4.08
C PHE A 26 2.82 -4.90 5.29
N GLU A 27 2.87 -4.34 6.49
CA GLU A 27 2.52 -5.04 7.72
C GLU A 27 1.03 -5.42 7.73
N ALA A 28 0.14 -4.51 7.31
CA ALA A 28 -1.28 -4.82 7.17
C ALA A 28 -1.55 -5.93 6.13
N LEU A 29 -0.84 -5.93 5.01
CA LEU A 29 -0.88 -6.99 4.02
C LEU A 29 -0.42 -8.33 4.62
N LYS A 30 0.74 -8.37 5.29
CA LYS A 30 1.25 -9.60 5.93
C LYS A 30 0.29 -10.16 6.98
N GLN A 31 -0.27 -9.31 7.84
CA GLN A 31 -1.24 -9.72 8.86
C GLN A 31 -2.50 -10.33 8.21
N ARG A 32 -3.01 -9.71 7.15
CA ARG A 32 -4.19 -10.21 6.41
C ARG A 32 -3.93 -11.46 5.60
N MET A 33 -2.72 -11.63 5.08
CA MET A 33 -2.34 -12.86 4.38
C MET A 33 -2.33 -14.07 5.33
N GLY A 34 -2.32 -13.85 6.65
CA GLY A 34 -1.93 -14.86 7.62
C GLY A 34 -0.41 -15.05 7.53
N ALA A 35 0.30 -14.89 8.65
CA ALA A 35 1.75 -14.67 8.68
C ALA A 35 2.61 -15.72 7.93
N THR A 36 2.07 -16.89 7.55
CA THR A 36 2.88 -18.03 7.08
C THR A 36 2.20 -19.01 6.11
N HIS A 37 0.96 -18.83 5.65
CA HIS A 37 0.23 -19.90 4.93
C HIS A 37 -0.24 -19.53 3.52
N PHE A 38 0.70 -19.49 2.58
CA PHE A 38 0.35 -19.70 1.18
C PHE A 38 -0.03 -21.17 0.98
N LEU A 39 -1.33 -21.44 0.82
CA LEU A 39 -1.83 -22.76 0.41
C LEU A 39 -1.56 -23.09 -1.07
N ALA A 40 -0.76 -22.25 -1.75
CA ALA A 40 -0.41 -22.39 -3.15
C ALA A 40 1.00 -22.99 -3.29
N ARG A 41 1.13 -24.02 -4.13
CA ARG A 41 2.42 -24.54 -4.62
C ARG A 41 2.64 -23.99 -6.04
N GLU A 42 3.89 -23.69 -6.41
CA GLU A 42 4.33 -23.03 -7.67
C GLU A 42 4.27 -21.48 -7.67
N LEU A 43 5.27 -20.87 -8.32
CA LEU A 43 5.46 -19.42 -8.38
C LEU A 43 4.29 -18.67 -9.02
N ASN A 44 3.69 -19.22 -10.08
CA ASN A 44 2.55 -18.58 -10.75
C ASN A 44 1.34 -18.45 -9.83
N LYS A 45 1.05 -19.50 -9.04
CA LYS A 45 -0.08 -19.50 -8.09
C LYS A 45 0.21 -18.59 -6.89
N VAL A 46 1.45 -18.56 -6.40
CA VAL A 46 1.88 -17.61 -5.35
C VAL A 46 1.77 -16.17 -5.85
N SER A 47 2.24 -15.88 -7.06
CA SER A 47 2.15 -14.54 -7.67
C SER A 47 0.70 -14.07 -7.78
N ALA A 48 -0.19 -14.93 -8.27
CA ALA A 48 -1.62 -14.62 -8.34
C ALA A 48 -2.23 -14.31 -6.96
N LYS A 49 -1.88 -15.10 -5.94
CA LYS A 49 -2.35 -14.88 -4.55
C LYS A 49 -1.85 -13.56 -3.98
N ILE A 50 -0.56 -13.23 -4.16
CA ILE A 50 0.03 -11.96 -3.74
C ILE A 50 -0.66 -10.79 -4.44
N ASN A 51 -0.83 -10.86 -5.75
CA ASN A 51 -1.46 -9.81 -6.55
C ASN A 51 -2.90 -9.55 -6.12
N LEU A 52 -3.66 -10.61 -5.83
CA LEU A 52 -5.03 -10.47 -5.33
C LEU A 52 -5.09 -9.80 -3.97
N ASN A 53 -4.17 -10.13 -3.05
CA ASN A 53 -4.10 -9.49 -1.74
C ASN A 53 -3.73 -8.00 -1.84
N ILE A 54 -2.80 -7.65 -2.74
CA ILE A 54 -2.45 -6.26 -3.04
C ILE A 54 -3.67 -5.52 -3.61
N LEU A 55 -4.42 -6.17 -4.52
CA LEU A 55 -5.63 -5.59 -5.09
C LEU A 55 -6.71 -5.34 -4.02
N ASP A 56 -6.98 -6.31 -3.14
CA ASP A 56 -7.91 -6.14 -2.01
C ASP A 56 -7.51 -4.95 -1.12
N TYR A 57 -6.22 -4.84 -0.78
CA TYR A 57 -5.71 -3.71 -0.02
C TYR A 57 -5.92 -2.39 -0.74
N ASN A 58 -5.58 -2.33 -2.03
CA ASN A 58 -5.73 -1.11 -2.84
C ASN A 58 -7.19 -0.69 -2.94
N LEU A 59 -8.11 -1.62 -3.17
CA LEU A 59 -9.55 -1.32 -3.24
C LEU A 59 -10.07 -0.79 -1.90
N LYS A 60 -9.73 -1.43 -0.77
CA LYS A 60 -10.12 -0.96 0.56
C LYS A 60 -9.54 0.42 0.88
N ARG A 61 -8.31 0.70 0.44
CA ARG A 61 -7.68 2.01 0.59
C ARG A 61 -8.42 3.08 -0.21
N VAL A 62 -8.76 2.81 -1.46
CA VAL A 62 -9.53 3.72 -2.32
C VAL A 62 -10.91 3.97 -1.72
N MET A 63 -11.64 2.92 -1.31
CA MET A 63 -12.94 3.07 -0.66
C MET A 63 -12.85 3.93 0.61
N LYS A 64 -11.87 3.68 1.48
CA LYS A 64 -11.64 4.51 2.67
C LYS A 64 -11.35 5.96 2.30
N ALA A 65 -10.50 6.20 1.30
CA ALA A 65 -10.20 7.54 0.83
C ALA A 65 -11.44 8.26 0.29
N LEU A 66 -12.26 7.57 -0.51
CA LEU A 66 -13.52 8.13 -1.05
C LEU A 66 -14.53 8.45 0.06
N VAL A 67 -14.71 7.56 1.03
CA VAL A 67 -15.60 7.78 2.19
C VAL A 67 -15.08 8.93 3.05
N THR A 68 -13.80 8.93 3.43
CA THR A 68 -13.22 10.00 4.24
C THR A 68 -13.27 11.35 3.52
N CYS A 69 -12.97 11.41 2.22
CA CYS A 69 -13.11 12.63 1.42
C CYS A 69 -14.57 13.08 1.29
N GLY A 70 -15.53 12.15 1.18
CA GLY A 70 -16.96 12.45 1.16
C GLY A 70 -17.46 13.01 2.49
N LEU A 71 -17.00 12.45 3.62
CA LEU A 71 -17.33 12.92 4.96
C LEU A 71 -16.73 14.29 5.28
N ILE A 72 -15.49 14.57 4.85
CA ILE A 72 -14.86 15.89 5.04
C ILE A 72 -15.57 16.98 4.20
N LYS A 73 -16.16 16.61 3.06
CA LYS A 73 -16.90 17.53 2.18
C LYS A 73 -18.35 17.77 2.59
N SER A 74 -18.86 17.00 3.56
CA SER A 74 -20.12 17.29 4.22
C SER A 74 -19.82 18.17 5.43
N PRO A 75 -20.05 19.50 5.39
CA PRO A 75 -20.19 20.23 6.64
C PRO A 75 -21.32 19.54 7.40
N SER A 76 -21.11 19.23 8.67
CA SER A 76 -22.20 18.84 9.57
C SER A 76 -23.35 19.82 9.37
N ALA A 77 -24.51 19.30 8.95
CA ALA A 77 -25.75 20.06 8.89
C ALA A 77 -26.15 20.57 10.27
#